data_AF-A0A0G1QHB8-F1
#
_entry.id   AF-A0A0G1QHB8-F1
#
_cell.length_a   1.000
_cell.length_b   1.000
_cell.length_c   1.000
_cell.angle_alpha   90.00
_cell.angle_beta   90.00
_cell.angle_gamma   90.00
#
_symmetry.space_group_name_H-M   'P 1'
#
loop_
_entity.id
_entity.type
_entity.pdbx_description
1 polymer ?
#
loop_
_entity_poly.entity_id
_entity_poly.type
_entity_poly.pdbx_seq_one_letter_code
_entity_poly.pdbx_strand_id
1 'polypeptide(L)' 'MEKETKKIYEFDADGKTMGRLATALVGILTGKDSPHYATNLPLNREVKIRNIKKLRF' A
#
# COMPACT_ATOMS: atom_id res chain seq x y z
N MET A 1 22.67 -7.29 9.36
CA MET A 1 21.29 -6.87 9.02
C MET A 1 21.13 -7.09 7.52
N GLU A 2 20.38 -8.12 7.12
CA GLU A 2 19.99 -8.28 5.71
C GLU A 2 19.26 -7.01 5.28
N LYS A 3 19.69 -6.42 4.15
CA LYS A 3 18.96 -5.32 3.55
C LYS A 3 17.63 -5.88 3.06
N GLU A 4 16.55 -5.66 3.81
CA GLU A 4 15.21 -5.95 3.35
C GLU A 4 15.00 -5.30 1.98
N THR A 5 14.83 -6.13 0.95
CA THR A 5 14.51 -5.68 -0.39
C THR A 5 13.22 -4.90 -0.35
N LYS A 6 13.28 -3.64 -0.80
CA LYS A 6 12.13 -2.74 -0.87
C LYS A 6 11.03 -3.37 -1.72
N LYS A 7 9.86 -3.60 -1.12
CA LYS A 7 8.70 -4.14 -1.84
C LYS A 7 7.87 -2.99 -2.41
N ILE A 8 7.76 -2.95 -3.73
CA ILE A 8 6.99 -1.92 -4.45
C ILE A 8 5.65 -2.51 -4.86
N TYR A 9 4.57 -1.80 -4.55
CA TYR A 9 3.21 -2.12 -4.94
C TYR A 9 2.71 -1.07 -5.94
N GLU A 10 2.11 -1.50 -7.04
CA GLU A 10 1.54 -0.60 -8.04
C GLU A 10 0.02 -0.72 -8.06
N PHE A 11 -0.68 0.41 -8.08
CA PHE A 11 -2.14 0.48 -8.09
C PHE A 11 -2.63 1.40 -9.21
N ASP A 12 -3.71 0.98 -9.88
CA ASP A 12 -4.48 1.85 -10.77
C ASP A 12 -5.68 2.43 -10.02
N ALA A 13 -5.77 3.76 -10.02
CA ALA A 13 -6.84 4.52 -9.39
C ALA A 13 -8.10 4.65 -10.26
N ASP A 14 -8.08 4.18 -11.52
CA ASP A 14 -9.21 4.30 -12.43
C ASP A 14 -10.48 3.60 -11.89
N GLY A 15 -11.57 4.36 -11.78
CA GLY A 15 -12.86 3.89 -11.29
C GLY A 15 -12.89 3.53 -9.79
N LYS A 16 -11.80 3.75 -9.04
CA LYS A 16 -11.74 3.48 -7.60
C LYS A 16 -12.33 4.64 -6.80
N THR A 17 -12.97 4.32 -5.68
CA THR A 17 -13.44 5.31 -4.69
C THR A 17 -12.33 5.65 -3.71
N MET A 18 -12.13 6.95 -3.41
CA MET A 18 -11.03 7.45 -2.59
C MET A 18 -10.91 6.74 -1.24
N GLY A 19 -12.00 6.67 -0.46
CA GLY A 19 -11.96 6.04 0.86
C GLY A 19 -11.61 4.56 0.83
N ARG A 20 -12.11 3.82 -0.18
CA ARG A 20 -11.81 2.39 -0.34
C ARG A 20 -10.36 2.17 -0.72
N LEU A 21 -9.83 2.98 -1.64
CA LEU A 21 -8.42 2.93 -2.04
C LEU A 21 -7.51 3.23 -0.84
N ALA A 22 -7.78 4.34 -0.13
CA ALA A 22 -6.98 4.75 1.03
C ALA A 22 -6.94 3.66 2.11
N THR A 23 -8.09 3.06 2.44
CA THR A 23 -8.17 1.99 3.45
C THR A 23 -7.33 0.77 3.07
N ALA A 24 -7.39 0.36 1.80
CA ALA A 24 -6.59 -0.76 1.30
C ALA A 24 -5.08 -0.46 1.36
N LEU A 25 -4.68 0.75 0.96
CA LEU A 25 -3.27 1.17 0.98
C LEU A 25 -2.69 1.24 2.39
N VAL A 26 -3.48 1.67 3.37
CA VAL A 26 -3.07 1.64 4.78
C VAL A 26 -2.78 0.21 5.23
N GLY A 27 -3.59 -0.77 4.83
CA GLY A 27 -3.32 -2.19 5.14
C GLY A 27 -1.97 -2.66 4.62
N ILE A 28 -1.60 -2.24 3.41
CA ILE A 28 -0.33 -2.60 2.77
C ILE A 28 0.85 -1.88 3.40
N LEU A 29 0.75 -0.57 3.64
CA LEU A 29 1.86 0.20 4.22
C LEU A 29 2.14 -0.20 5.67
N THR A 30 1.09 -0.55 6.43
CA THR A 30 1.22 -1.03 7.82
C THR A 30 1.53 -2.52 7.92
N GLY A 31 1.49 -3.27 6.81
CA GLY A 31 1.79 -4.71 6.81
C GLY A 31 0.68 -5.61 7.31
N LYS A 32 -0.53 -5.06 7.55
CA LYS A 32 -1.72 -5.80 7.97
C LYS A 32 -2.26 -6.76 6.90
N ASP A 33 -1.73 -6.68 5.67
CA ASP A 33 -1.96 -7.63 4.58
C ASP A 33 -1.14 -8.93 4.71
N SER A 34 -0.15 -8.99 5.61
CA SER A 34 0.71 -10.15 5.82
C SER A 34 0.32 -10.90 7.10
N PRO A 35 0.33 -12.25 7.10
CA PRO A 35 0.15 -13.03 8.32
C PRO A 35 1.30 -12.84 9.33
N HIS A 36 2.44 -12.30 8.89
CA HIS A 36 3.61 -11.99 9.73
C HIS A 36 3.59 -10.55 10.26
N TYR A 37 2.41 -9.93 10.36
CA TYR A 37 2.28 -8.57 10.89
C TYR A 37 2.79 -8.49 12.33
N ALA A 38 3.66 -7.51 12.59
CA ALA A 38 4.11 -7.15 13.93
C ALA A 38 4.23 -5.62 14.03
N THR A 39 3.68 -5.05 15.10
CA THR A 39 3.55 -3.58 15.29
C THR A 39 4.89 -2.85 15.24
N ASN A 40 5.97 -3.48 15.71
CA ASN A 40 7.30 -2.87 15.83
C ASN A 40 8.28 -3.36 14.76
N LEU A 41 7.80 -4.09 13.73
CA LEU A 41 8.65 -4.53 12.64
C LEU A 41 8.80 -3.40 11.61
N PRO A 42 10.03 -2.94 11.32
CA PRO A 42 10.24 -1.99 10.23
C PRO A 42 9.87 -2.67 8.91
N LEU A 43 9.03 -2.03 8.10
CA LEU A 43 8.62 -2.51 6.79
C LEU A 43 9.21 -1.64 5.70
N ASN A 44 9.97 -2.21 4.78
CA ASN A 44 10.46 -1.48 3.61
C ASN A 44 9.49 -1.61 2.42
N ARG A 45 8.43 -0.79 2.41
CA ARG A 45 7.35 -0.83 1.40
C ARG A 45 7.13 0.52 0.73
N GLU A 46 6.77 0.50 -0.54
CA GLU A 46 6.36 1.69 -1.31
C GLU A 46 5.12 1.38 -2.14
N VAL A 47 4.21 2.34 -2.23
CA VAL A 47 3.02 2.27 -3.07
C VAL A 47 3.13 3.33 -4.16
N LYS A 48 3.01 2.90 -5.42
CA LYS A 48 2.93 3.77 -6.59
C LYS A 48 1.52 3.71 -7.15
N ILE A 49 0.88 4.87 -7.27
CA ILE A 49 -0.50 4.97 -7.77
C ILE A 49 -0.48 5.65 -9.13
N ARG A 50 -1.09 5.02 -10.14
CA ARG A 50 -1.29 5.55 -11.49
C ARG A 50 -2.73 6.04 -11.65
N ASN A 51 -2.94 6.92 -12.63
CA ASN A 51 -4.26 7.46 -12.99
C ASN A 51 -5.03 8.14 -11.85
N ILE A 52 -4.32 8.80 -10.92
CA ILE A 52 -4.94 9.43 -9.73
C ILE A 52 -6.09 10.40 -10.08
N LYS A 53 -6.04 11.02 -11.26
CA LYS A 53 -7.08 11.94 -11.75
C LYS A 53 -8.42 11.26 -12.06
N LYS A 54 -8.46 9.94 -12.16
CA LYS A 54 -9.65 9.14 -12.46
C LYS A 54 -10.33 8.56 -11.20
N LEU A 55 -9.88 9.00 -10.02
CA LEU A 55 -10.52 8.64 -8.75
C LEU A 55 -11.93 9.22 -8.65
N ARG A 56 -12.79 8.44 -8.01
CA ARG A 56 -14.13 8.84 -7.61
C ARG A 56 -14.13 9.30 -6.16
N PHE A 57 -14.75 10.44 -5.89
CA PHE A 57 -15.00 10.94 -4.54
C PHE A 57 -16.29 10.36 -3.97
#